data_AF-A0A7C4VFN1-F1
#
_entry.id   AF-A0A7C4VFN1-F1
#
_cell.length_a   1.000
_cell.length_b   1.000
_cell.length_c   1.000
_cell.angle_alpha   90.00
_cell.angle_beta   90.00
_cell.angle_gamma   90.00
#
_symmetry.space_group_name_H-M   'P 1'
#
loop_
_entity.id
_entity.type
_entity.pdbx_description
1 polymer ?
#
loop_
_entity_poly.entity_id
_entity_poly.type
_entity_poly.pdbx_seq_one_letter_code
_entity_poly.pdbx_strand_id
1 'polypeptide(L)'
;MLDEKQFKEITSKMDLIVRLLALNIVKDLKVQKDKIITLSSFGFGPSEIAKLLGTTPNTVSVALSGIKKKTKKEEQATKTAQDESKPTEEHEIQKSGE
;
A
#
# COMPACT_ATOMS: atom_id res chain seq x y z
N MET A 1 -42.58 4.42 -3.26
CA MET A 1 -41.45 3.49 -3.09
C MET A 1 -40.69 3.43 -4.39
N LEU A 2 -39.36 3.40 -4.34
CA LEU A 2 -38.57 3.10 -5.55
C LEU A 2 -38.85 1.65 -5.96
N ASP A 3 -39.06 1.43 -7.25
CA ASP A 3 -39.14 0.08 -7.78
C ASP A 3 -37.73 -0.56 -7.90
N GLU A 4 -37.67 -1.89 -7.95
CA GLU A 4 -36.42 -2.64 -7.99
C GLU A 4 -35.55 -2.29 -9.21
N LYS A 5 -36.19 -1.96 -10.33
CA LYS A 5 -35.49 -1.58 -11.57
C LYS A 5 -34.81 -0.22 -11.41
N GLN A 6 -35.50 0.77 -10.87
CA GLN A 6 -34.97 2.10 -10.58
C GLN A 6 -33.81 2.01 -9.58
N PHE A 7 -33.94 1.18 -8.53
CA PHE A 7 -32.85 0.98 -7.57
C PHE A 7 -31.59 0.40 -8.25
N LYS A 8 -31.76 -0.62 -9.09
CA LYS A 8 -30.65 -1.21 -9.86
C LYS A 8 -29.99 -0.20 -10.81
N GLU A 9 -30.77 0.63 -11.48
CA GLU A 9 -30.26 1.69 -12.35
C GLU A 9 -29.46 2.73 -11.57
N ILE A 10 -29.92 3.12 -10.38
CA ILE A 10 -29.21 4.06 -9.50
C ILE A 10 -27.88 3.46 -9.03
N THR A 11 -27.89 2.22 -8.52
CA THR A 11 -26.65 1.53 -8.10
C THR A 11 -25.65 1.44 -9.24
N SER A 12 -26.11 1.11 -10.46
CA SER A 12 -25.25 1.05 -11.65
C SER A 12 -24.61 2.41 -11.99
N LYS A 13 -25.36 3.51 -11.84
CA LYS A 13 -24.84 4.87 -12.02
C LYS A 13 -23.87 5.26 -10.92
N MET A 14 -24.12 4.87 -9.67
CA MET A 14 -23.19 5.11 -8.56
C MET A 14 -21.87 4.38 -8.79
N ASP A 15 -21.90 3.12 -9.23
CA ASP A 15 -20.69 2.38 -9.56
C ASP A 15 -19.89 3.06 -10.68
N LEU A 16 -20.57 3.64 -11.67
CA LEU A 16 -19.92 4.40 -12.73
C LEU A 16 -19.23 5.66 -12.20
N ILE A 17 -19.90 6.40 -11.31
CA ILE A 17 -19.33 7.60 -10.67
C ILE A 17 -18.09 7.21 -9.85
N VAL A 18 -18.16 6.15 -9.04
CA VAL A 18 -17.02 5.65 -8.25
C VAL A 18 -15.82 5.35 -9.16
N ARG A 19 -16.04 4.66 -10.29
CA ARG A 19 -14.98 4.37 -11.26
C ARG A 19 -14.38 5.62 -11.89
N LEU A 20 -15.20 6.60 -12.25
CA LEU A 20 -14.72 7.87 -12.83
C LEU A 20 -13.89 8.68 -11.82
N LEU A 21 -14.33 8.74 -10.57
CA LEU A 21 -13.60 9.41 -9.49
C LEU A 21 -12.27 8.72 -9.22
N ALA A 22 -12.25 7.38 -9.17
CA ALA A 22 -11.03 6.61 -9.00
C ALA A 22 -9.98 6.91 -10.09
N LEU A 23 -10.42 6.99 -11.36
CA LEU A 23 -9.55 7.38 -12.47
C LEU A 23 -9.02 8.81 -12.34
N ASN A 24 -9.86 9.75 -11.89
CA ASN A 24 -9.46 11.14 -11.70
C ASN A 24 -8.40 11.29 -10.60
N ILE A 25 -8.48 10.50 -9.52
CA ILE A 25 -7.49 10.54 -8.42
C ILE A 25 -6.10 10.09 -8.90
N VAL A 26 -6.04 9.10 -9.79
CA VAL A 26 -4.77 8.52 -10.25
C VAL A 26 -4.28 9.09 -11.60
N LYS A 27 -4.94 10.13 -12.12
CA LYS A 27 -4.65 10.66 -13.46
C LYS A 27 -3.23 11.25 -13.56
N ASP A 28 -2.79 11.97 -12.53
CA ASP A 28 -1.53 12.72 -12.50
C ASP A 28 -0.34 11.85 -12.09
N LEU A 29 -0.59 10.63 -11.62
CA LEU A 29 0.45 9.66 -11.31
C LEU A 29 1.06 9.14 -12.61
N LYS A 30 2.38 9.25 -12.75
CA LYS A 30 3.09 8.75 -13.96
C LYS A 30 3.37 7.25 -13.88
N VAL A 31 3.62 6.75 -12.69
CA VAL A 31 4.03 5.35 -12.47
C VAL A 31 2.79 4.49 -12.25
N GLN A 32 2.61 3.46 -13.10
CA GLN A 32 1.47 2.55 -13.02
C GLN A 32 1.38 1.84 -11.66
N LYS A 33 2.52 1.51 -11.06
CA LYS A 33 2.61 0.91 -9.73
C LYS A 33 1.99 1.80 -8.65
N ASP A 34 2.21 3.11 -8.72
CA ASP A 34 1.68 4.06 -7.74
C ASP A 34 0.16 4.20 -7.88
N LYS A 35 -0.36 4.10 -9.12
CA LYS A 35 -1.81 4.00 -9.36
C LYS A 35 -2.40 2.76 -8.71
N ILE A 36 -1.75 1.60 -8.88
CA ILE A 36 -2.19 0.32 -8.30
C ILE A 36 -2.22 0.40 -6.77
N ILE A 37 -1.18 0.96 -6.14
CA ILE A 37 -1.12 1.15 -4.69
C ILE A 37 -2.27 2.01 -4.20
N THR A 38 -2.43 3.18 -4.83
CA THR A 38 -3.43 4.18 -4.46
C THR A 38 -4.84 3.60 -4.55
N LEU A 39 -5.17 2.92 -5.64
CA LEU A 39 -6.48 2.27 -5.78
C LEU A 39 -6.67 1.12 -4.78
N SER A 40 -5.64 0.32 -4.54
CA SER A 40 -5.72 -0.75 -3.54
C SER A 40 -5.94 -0.20 -2.13
N SER A 41 -5.37 0.97 -1.78
CA SER A 41 -5.61 1.61 -0.48
C SER A 41 -7.03 2.17 -0.33
N PHE A 42 -7.74 2.43 -1.44
CA PHE A 42 -9.15 2.80 -1.44
C PHE A 42 -10.10 1.59 -1.45
N GLY A 43 -9.57 0.37 -1.33
CA GLY A 43 -10.37 -0.85 -1.21
C GLY A 43 -10.73 -1.52 -2.53
N PHE A 44 -10.23 -1.03 -3.67
CA PHE A 44 -10.46 -1.70 -4.96
C PHE A 44 -9.73 -3.04 -5.02
N GLY A 45 -10.42 -4.09 -5.48
CA GLY A 45 -9.83 -5.41 -5.67
C GLY A 45 -8.93 -5.48 -6.92
N PRO A 46 -8.03 -6.48 -7.03
CA PRO A 46 -7.12 -6.61 -8.18
C PRO A 46 -7.83 -6.64 -9.54
N SER A 47 -8.99 -7.29 -9.63
CA SER A 47 -9.80 -7.37 -10.85
C SER A 47 -10.43 -6.03 -11.25
N GLU A 48 -10.81 -5.21 -10.27
CA GLU A 48 -11.40 -3.88 -10.53
C GLU A 48 -10.32 -2.89 -10.95
N ILE A 49 -9.18 -2.90 -10.26
CA ILE A 49 -8.00 -2.12 -10.63
C ILE A 49 -7.55 -2.46 -12.05
N ALA A 50 -7.51 -3.75 -12.40
CA ALA A 50 -7.16 -4.20 -13.73
C ALA A 50 -8.10 -3.63 -14.82
N LYS A 51 -9.41 -3.66 -14.57
CA LYS A 51 -10.41 -3.06 -15.46
C LYS A 51 -10.25 -1.55 -15.59
N LEU A 52 -10.01 -0.85 -14.47
CA LEU A 52 -9.84 0.61 -14.45
C LEU A 52 -8.59 1.06 -15.21
N LEU A 53 -7.46 0.38 -15.00
CA LEU A 53 -6.17 0.79 -15.55
C LEU A 53 -5.85 0.16 -16.91
N GLY A 54 -6.74 -0.68 -17.46
CA GLY A 54 -6.51 -1.37 -18.73
C GLY A 54 -5.35 -2.37 -18.68
N THR A 55 -5.27 -3.16 -17.60
CA THR A 55 -4.21 -4.16 -17.39
C THR A 55 -4.78 -5.51 -16.97
N THR A 56 -3.93 -6.47 -16.60
CA THR A 56 -4.37 -7.80 -16.15
C THR A 56 -4.40 -7.90 -14.61
N PRO A 57 -5.31 -8.69 -14.02
CA PRO A 57 -5.32 -8.94 -12.57
C PRO A 57 -4.01 -9.52 -12.05
N ASN A 58 -3.29 -10.29 -12.90
CA ASN A 58 -1.98 -10.84 -12.55
C ASN A 58 -0.93 -9.73 -12.41
N THR A 59 -0.88 -8.78 -13.35
CA THR A 59 0.01 -7.60 -13.26
C THR A 59 -0.21 -6.83 -11.97
N VAL A 60 -1.48 -6.61 -11.60
CA VAL A 60 -1.84 -5.93 -10.34
C VAL A 60 -1.38 -6.74 -9.13
N SER A 61 -1.64 -8.04 -9.12
CA SER A 61 -1.29 -8.94 -8.01
C SER A 61 0.23 -9.04 -7.80
N VAL A 62 1.01 -9.09 -8.88
CA VAL A 62 2.47 -9.09 -8.85
C VAL A 62 2.99 -7.75 -8.33
N ALA A 63 2.43 -6.61 -8.80
CA ALA A 63 2.80 -5.29 -8.31
C ALA A 63 2.60 -5.17 -6.80
N LEU A 64 1.41 -5.54 -6.31
CA LEU A 64 1.06 -5.54 -4.87
C LEU A 64 1.97 -6.47 -4.05
N SER A 65 2.26 -7.67 -4.57
CA SER A 65 3.15 -8.63 -3.91
C SER A 65 4.59 -8.12 -3.82
N GLY A 66 5.09 -7.46 -4.87
CA GLY A 66 6.40 -6.84 -4.90
C GLY A 66 6.56 -5.72 -3.87
N ILE A 67 5.49 -4.99 -3.55
CA ILE A 67 5.49 -3.94 -2.53
C ILE A 67 5.60 -4.55 -1.13
N LYS A 68 4.75 -5.52 -0.80
CA LYS A 68 4.78 -6.21 0.50
C LYS A 68 6.16 -6.79 0.82
N LYS A 69 6.87 -7.29 -0.20
CA LYS A 69 8.25 -7.81 -0.05
C LYS A 69 9.27 -6.70 0.21
N LYS A 70 9.13 -5.52 -0.42
CA LYS A 70 10.01 -4.37 -0.17
C LYS A 70 9.84 -3.83 1.24
N THR A 71 8.59 -3.64 1.69
CA THR A 71 8.30 -3.14 3.04
C THR A 71 8.89 -4.06 4.12
N LYS A 72 8.75 -5.39 3.97
CA LYS A 72 9.36 -6.37 4.88
C LYS A 72 10.89 -6.32 4.90
N LYS A 73 11.54 -6.07 3.75
CA LYS A 73 13.00 -6.02 3.64
C LYS A 73 13.57 -4.73 4.25
N GLU A 74 12.87 -3.61 4.07
CA GLU A 74 13.19 -2.33 4.71
C GLU A 74 12.98 -2.40 6.23
N GLU A 75 11.89 -3.01 6.70
CA GLU A 75 11.66 -3.27 8.13
C GLU A 75 12.75 -4.16 8.76
N GLN A 76 13.27 -5.15 8.03
CA GLN A 76 14.36 -6.00 8.52
C GLN A 76 15.71 -5.27 8.53
N ALA A 77 16.02 -4.47 7.51
CA ALA A 77 17.26 -3.67 7.49
C ALA A 77 17.30 -2.62 8.61
N THR A 78 16.15 -2.06 8.97
CA THR A 78 16.05 -1.06 10.06
C THR A 78 16.18 -1.70 11.45
N LYS A 79 15.79 -2.98 11.60
CA LYS A 79 15.95 -3.74 12.85
C LYS A 79 17.38 -4.19 13.10
N THR A 80 18.15 -4.51 12.06
CA THR A 80 19.57 -4.89 12.22
C THR A 80 20.45 -3.71 12.62
N ALA A 81 20.08 -2.47 12.26
CA ALA A 81 20.84 -1.26 12.61
C ALA A 81 20.64 -0.77 14.06
N GLN A 82 19.69 -1.33 14.82
CA GLN A 82 19.42 -0.94 16.21
C GLN A 82 20.05 -1.88 17.27
N ASP A 83 20.67 -3.00 16.86
CA ASP A 83 21.28 -3.97 17.80
C ASP A 83 22.79 -3.75 18.04
N GLU A 84 23.46 -2.86 17.28
CA GLU A 84 24.91 -2.59 17.43
C GLU A 84 25.23 -1.39 18.35
N SER A 85 24.27 -0.87 19.12
CA SER A 85 24.49 0.27 20.03
C SER A 85 24.21 -0.06 21.50
N LYS A 86 24.79 -1.15 22.01
CA LYS A 86 25.05 -1.28 23.45
C LYS A 86 26.47 -0.75 23.73
N PRO A 87 26.64 0.36 24.46
CA PRO A 87 27.95 0.74 24.97
C PRO A 87 28.42 -0.35 25.93
N THR A 88 29.59 -0.90 25.66
CA THR A 88 30.38 -1.69 26.60
C THR A 88 30.69 -0.78 27.79
N GLU A 89 30.03 -0.98 28.94
CA GLU A 89 30.40 -0.31 30.18
C GLU A 89 31.78 -0.83 30.62
N GLU A 90 32.81 -0.03 30.33
CA GLU A 90 34.12 -0.15 30.97
C GLU A 90 33.96 0.17 32.46
N HIS A 91 34.08 -0.85 33.32
CA HIS A 91 34.22 -0.64 34.77
C HIS A 91 35.65 -0.19 35.07
N GLU A 92 35.84 1.11 35.26
CA GLU A 92 37.05 1.69 35.87
C GLU A 92 37.18 1.24 37.33
N ILE A 93 38.27 0.55 37.61
CA ILE A 93 38.70 0.12 38.94
C ILE A 93 39.25 1.35 39.68
N GLN A 94 38.49 1.90 40.62
CA GLN A 94 39.03 2.86 41.59
C GLN A 94 39.84 2.12 42.66
N LYS A 95 41.16 2.20 42.56
CA LYS A 95 42.07 2.07 43.70
C LYS A 95 41.99 3.38 44.50
N SER A 96 41.56 3.31 45.76
CA SER A 96 41.99 4.27 46.78
C SER A 96 42.83 3.54 47.82
N GLY A 97 44.10 3.92 47.91
CA GLY A 97 44.93 3.70 49.08
C GLY A 97 45.41 5.06 49.55
N GLU A 98 45.11 5.40 50.80
CA GLU A 98 46.01 5.94 51.83
C GLU A 98 45.20 6.14 53.14
#